data_AF-A0A482TPC9-F1
#
_entry.id   AF-A0A482TPC9-F1
#
_cell.length_a   1.000
_cell.length_b   1.000
_cell.length_c   1.000
_cell.angle_alpha   90.00
_cell.angle_beta   90.00
_cell.angle_gamma   90.00
#
_symmetry.space_group_name_H-M   'P 1'
#
loop_
_entity.id
_entity.type
_entity.pdbx_description
1 polymer ?
#
loop_
_entity_poly.entity_id
_entity_poly.type
_entity_poly.pdbx_seq_one_letter_code
_entity_poly.pdbx_strand_id
1 'polypeptide(L)'
;MLGSLSPLEVTGLVVSLIGLVPVLTQYRDETKLFTAGYVLLVVGMVATNLETFALEPVLNIVEHAIGIGAAGVVFLAAAYVRRESVVKG
;
A
#
# COMPACT_ATOMS: atom_id res chain seq x y z
N MET A 1 19.46 1.31 -18.01
CA MET A 1 18.51 2.10 -17.20
C MET A 1 17.73 1.28 -16.17
N LEU A 2 17.76 -0.06 -16.19
CA LEU A 2 17.20 -0.88 -15.10
C LEU A 2 18.09 -0.96 -13.84
N GLY A 3 19.37 -0.60 -13.94
CA GLY A 3 20.32 -0.69 -12.83
C GLY A 3 20.17 0.37 -11.73
N SER A 4 19.27 1.34 -11.88
CA SER A 4 18.97 2.36 -10.86
C SER A 4 17.78 2.00 -9.96
N LEU A 5 17.01 0.96 -10.32
CA LEU A 5 15.85 0.53 -9.54
C LEU A 5 16.28 -0.42 -8.42
N SER A 6 15.84 -0.15 -7.19
CA SER A 6 16.07 -1.06 -6.07
C SER A 6 15.31 -2.38 -6.29
N PRO A 7 15.98 -3.55 -6.21
CA PRO A 7 15.30 -4.84 -6.33
C PRO A 7 14.16 -5.02 -5.33
N LEU A 8 14.29 -4.44 -4.13
CA LEU A 8 13.25 -4.49 -3.10
C LEU A 8 12.00 -3.71 -3.50
N GLU A 9 12.18 -2.49 -4.01
CA GLU A 9 11.07 -1.60 -4.39
C GLU A 9 10.30 -2.15 -5.60
N VAL A 10 11.03 -2.71 -6.58
CA VAL A 10 10.42 -3.36 -7.75
C VAL A 10 9.68 -4.62 -7.33
N THR A 11 10.27 -5.43 -6.46
CA THR A 11 9.61 -6.64 -5.93
C THR A 11 8.33 -6.27 -5.18
N GLY A 12 8.38 -5.25 -4.31
CA GLY A 12 7.23 -4.76 -3.59
C GLY A 12 6.12 -4.26 -4.53
N LEU A 13 6.48 -3.54 -5.59
CA LEU A 13 5.52 -3.06 -6.60
C LEU A 13 4.83 -4.23 -7.29
N VAL A 14 5.60 -5.20 -7.82
CA VAL A 14 5.04 -6.37 -8.51
C VAL A 14 4.12 -7.16 -7.59
N VAL A 15 4.56 -7.44 -6.35
CA VAL A 15 3.76 -8.18 -5.37
C VAL A 15 2.47 -7.42 -5.03
N SER A 16 2.54 -6.10 -4.83
CA SER A 16 1.36 -5.28 -4.54
C SER A 16 0.35 -5.29 -5.70
N LEU A 17 0.81 -5.26 -6.95
CA LEU A 17 -0.05 -5.32 -8.13
C LEU A 17 -0.71 -6.69 -8.29
N ILE A 18 0.03 -7.78 -8.06
CA ILE A 18 -0.52 -9.14 -8.11
C ILE A 18 -1.60 -9.31 -7.03
N GLY A 19 -1.32 -8.88 -5.80
CA GLY A 19 -2.28 -9.02 -4.70
C GLY A 19 -3.46 -8.05 -4.78
N LEU A 20 -3.40 -7.00 -5.61
CA LEU A 20 -4.56 -6.15 -5.89
C LEU A 20 -5.71 -6.95 -6.54
N VAL A 21 -5.40 -7.96 -7.36
CA VAL A 21 -6.40 -8.79 -8.03
C VAL A 21 -7.35 -9.48 -7.03
N PRO A 22 -6.88 -10.30 -6.05
CA PRO A 22 -7.76 -10.90 -5.07
C PRO A 22 -8.45 -9.86 -4.18
N VAL A 23 -7.82 -8.72 -3.89
CA VAL A 23 -8.43 -7.64 -3.08
C VAL A 23 -9.65 -7.02 -3.77
N LEU A 24 -9.55 -6.75 -5.07
CA LEU A 24 -10.66 -6.17 -5.84
C LEU A 24 -11.74 -7.21 -6.14
N THR A 25 -11.35 -8.44 -6.48
CA THR A 25 -12.31 -9.51 -6.79
C THR A 25 -13.08 -10.01 -5.57
N GLN A 26 -12.53 -9.85 -4.36
CA GLN A 26 -13.18 -10.23 -3.10
C GLN A 26 -13.68 -9.01 -2.30
N TYR A 27 -13.83 -7.86 -2.95
CA TYR A 27 -14.36 -6.66 -2.30
C TYR A 27 -15.78 -6.91 -1.75
N ARG A 28 -16.00 -6.55 -0.49
CA ARG A 28 -17.29 -6.57 0.20
C ARG A 28 -17.43 -5.34 1.07
N ASP A 29 -18.65 -5.08 1.53
CA ASP A 29 -18.90 -3.94 2.39
C ASP A 29 -18.12 -4.02 3.73
N GLU A 30 -17.89 -5.23 4.23
CA GLU A 30 -17.14 -5.48 5.47
C GLU A 30 -15.62 -5.32 5.29
N THR A 31 -15.11 -5.37 4.06
CA THR A 31 -13.66 -5.31 3.76
C THR A 31 -13.21 -3.94 3.24
N LYS A 32 -14.10 -2.94 3.18
CA LYS A 32 -13.82 -1.60 2.62
C LYS A 32 -12.53 -0.95 3.13
N LEU A 33 -12.32 -0.96 4.45
CA LEU A 33 -11.13 -0.37 5.04
C LEU A 33 -9.86 -1.13 4.66
N PHE A 34 -9.92 -2.47 4.60
CA PHE A 34 -8.80 -3.27 4.15
C PHE A 34 -8.46 -2.98 2.67
N THR A 35 -9.48 -2.92 1.81
CA THR A 35 -9.30 -2.56 0.39
C THR A 35 -8.73 -1.17 0.23
N ALA A 36 -9.19 -0.18 1.00
CA ALA A 36 -8.65 1.17 0.97
C ALA A 36 -7.16 1.20 1.36
N GLY A 37 -6.78 0.49 2.43
CA GLY A 37 -5.38 0.36 2.84
C GLY A 37 -4.53 -0.29 1.75
N TYR A 38 -5.07 -1.31 1.08
CA TYR A 38 -4.37 -1.99 0.00
C TYR A 38 -4.19 -1.12 -1.25
N VAL A 39 -5.20 -0.34 -1.62
CA VAL A 39 -5.10 0.62 -2.73
C VAL A 39 -4.06 1.69 -2.40
N LEU A 40 -4.03 2.21 -1.17
CA LEU A 40 -3.00 3.15 -0.72
C LEU A 40 -1.60 2.54 -0.81
N LEU A 41 -1.45 1.26 -0.43
CA LEU A 41 -0.18 0.55 -0.57
C LEU A 41 0.28 0.50 -2.04
N VAL A 42 -0.61 0.12 -2.96
CA VAL A 42 -0.28 0.08 -4.40
C VAL A 42 0.12 1.46 -4.92
N VAL A 43 -0.64 2.51 -4.56
CA VAL A 43 -0.32 3.90 -4.94
C VAL A 43 1.05 4.31 -4.39
N GLY A 44 1.34 3.99 -3.13
CA GLY A 44 2.64 4.24 -2.51
C GLY A 44 3.78 3.54 -3.25
N MET A 45 3.62 2.24 -3.57
CA MET A 45 4.64 1.49 -4.29
C MET A 45 4.88 2.05 -5.71
N VAL A 46 3.82 2.46 -6.41
CA VAL A 46 3.94 3.11 -7.73
C VAL A 46 4.69 4.43 -7.58
N ALA A 47 4.32 5.27 -6.61
CA ALA A 47 4.96 6.56 -6.38
C ALA A 47 6.47 6.40 -6.10
N THR A 48 6.85 5.54 -5.17
CA THR A 48 8.26 5.28 -4.82
C THR A 48 9.09 4.83 -6.03
N ASN A 49 8.54 3.95 -6.87
CA ASN A 49 9.26 3.47 -8.06
C ASN A 49 9.34 4.54 -9.17
N LEU A 50 8.33 5.40 -9.30
CA LEU A 50 8.35 6.53 -10.26
C LEU A 50 9.28 7.65 -9.82
N GLU A 51 9.42 7.86 -8.51
CA GLU A 51 10.30 8.87 -7.93
C GLU A 51 11.78 8.60 -8.25
N THR A 52 12.17 7.35 -8.50
CA THR A 52 13.53 7.02 -8.99
C THR A 52 13.87 7.73 -10.32
N PHE A 53 12.85 8.18 -11.06
CA PHE A 53 13.01 8.94 -12.31
C PHE A 53 12.81 10.46 -12.12
N ALA A 54 12.49 10.91 -10.90
CA ALA A 54 12.36 12.30 -10.50
C ALA A 54 13.53 12.73 -9.58
N LEU A 55 13.86 14.01 -9.57
CA LEU A 55 14.99 14.56 -8.83
C LEU A 55 14.61 14.85 -7.37
N GLU A 56 14.96 13.99 -6.40
CA GLU A 56 15.60 14.31 -5.09
C GLU A 56 15.43 13.21 -4.00
N PRO A 57 16.39 13.04 -3.07
CA PRO A 57 16.33 12.05 -1.99
C PRO A 57 15.51 12.46 -0.74
N VAL A 58 15.12 13.74 -0.59
CA VAL A 58 14.36 14.24 0.60
C VAL A 58 12.85 14.01 0.45
N LEU A 59 12.32 14.12 -0.76
CA LEU A 59 10.94 13.75 -1.07
C LEU A 59 10.71 12.26 -0.79
N ASN A 60 11.70 11.42 -1.05
CA ASN A 60 11.58 9.97 -0.91
C ASN A 60 11.21 9.52 0.51
N ILE A 61 11.81 10.10 1.55
CA ILE A 61 11.47 9.72 2.93
C ILE A 61 10.04 10.15 3.28
N VAL A 62 9.64 11.36 2.87
CA VAL A 62 8.33 11.92 3.20
C VAL A 62 7.23 11.23 2.40
N GLU A 63 7.44 11.00 1.11
CA GLU A 63 6.49 10.34 0.21
C GLU A 63 6.35 8.85 0.54
N HIS A 64 7.44 8.17 0.87
CA HIS A 64 7.41 6.78 1.33
C HIS A 64 6.69 6.65 2.68
N ALA A 65 6.98 7.55 3.63
CA ALA A 65 6.31 7.57 4.94
C ALA A 65 4.81 7.90 4.81
N ILE A 66 4.43 8.80 3.90
CA ILE A 66 3.02 9.15 3.70
C ILE A 66 2.29 8.05 2.92
N GLY A 67 2.81 7.58 1.79
CA GLY A 67 2.14 6.58 0.96
C GLY A 67 1.99 5.24 1.67
N ILE A 68 3.12 4.62 2.03
CA ILE A 68 3.13 3.29 2.67
C ILE A 68 2.71 3.39 4.14
N GLY A 69 3.09 4.46 4.85
CA GLY A 69 2.67 4.65 6.24
C GLY A 69 1.16 4.91 6.37
N ALA A 70 0.54 5.69 5.48
CA ALA A 70 -0.91 5.85 5.49
C ALA A 70 -1.63 4.52 5.21
N ALA A 71 -1.11 3.69 4.29
CA ALA A 71 -1.62 2.33 4.11
C ALA A 71 -1.56 1.51 5.41
N GLY A 72 -0.45 1.59 6.15
CA GLY A 72 -0.29 0.96 7.47
C GLY A 72 -1.32 1.43 8.49
N VAL A 73 -1.59 2.73 8.57
CA VAL A 73 -2.61 3.30 9.46
C VAL A 73 -4.00 2.78 9.09
N VAL A 74 -4.32 2.71 7.80
CA VAL A 74 -5.62 2.22 7.34
C VAL A 74 -5.77 0.72 7.59
N PHE A 75 -4.71 -0.08 7.43
CA PHE A 75 -4.73 -1.49 7.81
C PHE A 75 -4.93 -1.68 9.32
N LEU A 76 -4.29 -0.85 10.15
CA LEU A 76 -4.51 -0.87 11.60
C LEU A 76 -5.97 -0.55 11.95
N ALA A 77 -6.55 0.48 11.32
CA ALA A 77 -7.96 0.82 11.49
C ALA A 77 -8.88 -0.32 11.02
N ALA A 78 -8.59 -0.94 9.88
CA ALA A 78 -9.34 -2.10 9.37
C ALA A 78 -9.32 -3.28 10.36
N ALA A 79 -8.15 -3.58 10.93
CA ALA A 79 -8.00 -4.63 11.94
C ALA A 79 -8.76 -4.31 13.23
N TYR A 80 -8.73 -3.05 13.68
CA TYR A 80 -9.45 -2.61 14.87
C TYR A 80 -10.97 -2.75 14.70
N VAL A 81 -11.52 -2.24 13.60
CA VAL A 81 -12.96 -2.32 13.30
C VAL A 81 -13.40 -3.78 13.16
N ARG A 82 -12.59 -4.61 12.48
CA ARG A 82 -12.88 -6.05 12.36
C ARG A 82 -12.89 -6.73 13.72
N ARG A 83 -11.90 -6.46 14.58
CA ARG A 83 -11.85 -6.98 15.95
C ARG A 83 -13.11 -6.61 16.74
N GLU A 84 -13.52 -5.35 16.68
CA GLU A 84 -14.71 -4.88 17.39
C GLU A 84 -15.98 -5.60 16.93
N SER A 85 -16.14 -5.81 15.61
CA SER A 85 -17.29 -6.56 15.05
C SER A 85 -17.36 -8.02 15.51
N VAL A 86 -16.21 -8.66 15.79
CA VAL A 86 -16.14 -10.05 16.24
C VAL A 86 -16.33 -10.19 17.75
N VAL A 87 -15.92 -9.18 18.54
CA VAL A 87 -16.05 -9.21 20.01
C VAL A 87 -17.44 -8.79 20.49
N LYS A 88 -18.13 -7.92 19.73
CA LYS A 88 -19.47 -7.42 20.08
C LYS A 88 -20.62 -8.21 19.42
N GLY A 89 -20.32 -9.10 18.48
CA GLY A 89 -21.27 -10.03 17.85
C GLY A 89 -21.21 -11.41 18.48
#